data_AF-A0A7S1GCZ8-F1
#
_entry.id   AF-A0A7S1GCZ8-F1
#
_cell.length_a   1.000
_cell.length_b   1.000
_cell.length_c   1.000
_cell.angle_alpha   90.00
_cell.angle_beta   90.00
_cell.angle_gamma   90.00
#
_symmetry.space_group_name_H-M   'P 1'
#
loop_
_entity.id
_entity.type
_entity.pdbx_description
1 polymer ?
#
loop_
_entity_poly.entity_id
_entity_poly.type
_entity_poly.pdbx_seq_one_letter_code
_entity_poly.pdbx_strand_id
1 'polypeptide(L)'
;TLLGEGGADVDFGIELVDGSGEWRADKAANVAFLTIFADMLAAEGGGAAFVDVDLADRARVPVVKFTDAASGLEVDVCCNNPLPAYNSVLLHTYAGLDGRVRRLICAVKRWAKAYGVADARNNGLSSYAWCLLVVAYLQHASVRVLPVLQDADACDRAARGEGVFEGLESGVVSAEVSGVSGSAFVDFLTGRAAALFAAEAAAARDVEGAA
;
A
#
# COMPACT_ATOMS: atom_id res chain seq x y z
N THR A 1 6.98 2.95 7.73
CA THR A 1 5.59 3.09 7.25
C THR A 1 4.75 1.94 7.79
N LEU A 2 3.51 2.18 8.23
CA LEU A 2 2.69 1.19 8.97
C LEU A 2 2.58 -0.18 8.25
N LEU A 3 2.64 -0.22 6.91
CA LEU A 3 2.55 -1.44 6.09
C LEU A 3 3.86 -1.78 5.34
N GLY A 4 4.95 -1.08 5.65
CA GLY A 4 6.28 -1.33 5.08
C GLY A 4 6.96 -2.49 5.80
N GLU A 5 7.46 -3.46 5.04
CA GLU A 5 8.40 -4.45 5.57
C GLU A 5 9.80 -3.80 5.64
N GLY A 6 10.73 -4.35 6.43
CA GLY A 6 12.09 -3.82 6.50
C GLY A 6 12.73 -3.79 5.11
N GLY A 7 13.32 -2.63 4.74
CA GLY A 7 13.88 -2.38 3.41
C GLY A 7 12.87 -1.89 2.37
N ALA A 8 11.77 -1.27 2.78
CA ALA A 8 10.84 -0.62 1.86
C ALA A 8 11.37 0.74 1.38
N ASP A 9 11.23 1.01 0.08
CA ASP A 9 11.54 2.26 -0.60
C ASP A 9 10.85 3.45 0.09
N VAL A 10 11.53 4.60 0.12
CA VAL A 10 11.01 5.84 0.69
C VAL A 10 10.51 6.75 -0.41
N ASP A 11 9.19 6.98 -0.47
CA ASP A 11 8.58 7.93 -1.40
C ASP A 11 8.46 9.33 -0.78
N PHE A 12 9.03 10.36 -1.43
CA PHE A 12 8.83 11.77 -1.10
C PHE A 12 8.08 12.51 -2.21
N GLY A 13 7.12 13.34 -1.80
CA GLY A 13 6.45 14.32 -2.65
C GLY A 13 6.90 15.73 -2.27
N ILE A 14 7.40 16.49 -3.24
CA ILE A 14 7.73 17.91 -3.08
C ILE A 14 6.67 18.74 -3.78
N GLU A 15 6.12 19.74 -3.09
CA GLU A 15 5.20 20.70 -3.67
C GLU A 15 5.95 21.98 -4.07
N LEU A 16 5.87 22.34 -5.34
CA LEU A 16 6.43 23.58 -5.87
C LEU A 16 5.32 24.62 -5.94
N VAL A 17 5.36 25.57 -5.02
CA VAL A 17 4.52 26.77 -5.01
C VAL A 17 5.27 27.93 -5.65
N ASP A 18 4.60 28.70 -6.49
CA ASP A 18 5.17 29.93 -7.02
C ASP A 18 5.11 31.08 -5.98
N GLY A 19 5.63 32.25 -6.34
CA GLY A 19 5.63 33.43 -5.45
C GLY A 19 4.24 33.96 -5.08
N SER A 20 3.17 33.46 -5.70
CA SER A 20 1.77 33.74 -5.34
C SER A 20 1.18 32.70 -4.38
N GLY A 21 1.92 31.63 -4.08
CA GLY A 21 1.44 30.49 -3.29
C GLY A 21 0.56 29.53 -4.09
N GLU A 22 0.40 29.76 -5.39
CA GLU A 22 -0.38 28.89 -6.26
C GLU A 22 0.45 27.74 -6.82
N TRP A 23 -0.24 26.62 -7.03
CA TRP A 23 0.33 25.39 -7.53
C TRP A 23 0.44 25.41 -9.05
N ARG A 24 1.60 24.99 -9.57
CA ARG A 24 1.80 24.81 -11.02
C ARG A 24 2.07 23.33 -11.35
N ALA A 25 1.05 22.63 -11.88
CA ALA A 25 1.27 21.39 -12.60
C ALA A 25 1.76 21.64 -14.02
N ASP A 26 3.02 22.03 -14.14
CA ASP A 26 3.73 21.94 -15.41
C ASP A 26 4.74 20.81 -15.34
N LYS A 27 4.57 19.80 -16.22
CA LYS A 27 5.52 18.69 -16.32
C LYS A 27 6.91 19.21 -16.67
N ALA A 28 7.03 20.22 -17.53
CA ALA A 28 8.34 20.76 -17.92
C ALA A 28 9.04 21.42 -16.72
N ALA A 29 8.30 22.22 -15.93
CA ALA A 29 8.81 22.80 -14.69
C ALA A 29 9.21 21.72 -13.67
N ASN A 30 8.40 20.67 -13.49
CA ASN A 30 8.73 19.55 -12.61
C ASN A 30 10.00 18.83 -13.06
N VAL A 31 10.14 18.54 -14.35
CA VAL A 31 11.36 17.92 -14.90
C VAL A 31 12.57 18.82 -14.67
N ALA A 32 12.47 20.12 -14.98
CA ALA A 32 13.57 21.05 -14.80
C ALA A 32 14.03 21.14 -13.33
N PHE A 33 13.08 21.22 -12.39
CA PHE A 33 13.40 21.18 -10.96
C PHE A 33 14.09 19.87 -10.57
N LEU A 34 13.54 18.72 -11.00
CA LEU A 34 14.09 17.41 -10.67
C LEU A 34 15.46 17.17 -11.30
N THR A 35 15.76 17.73 -12.47
CA THR A 35 17.11 17.72 -13.06
C THR A 35 18.10 18.46 -12.16
N ILE A 36 17.77 19.69 -11.75
CA ILE A 36 18.62 20.47 -10.84
C ILE A 36 18.81 19.72 -9.52
N PHE A 37 17.74 19.14 -8.98
CA PHE A 37 17.78 18.38 -7.75
C PHE A 37 18.68 17.14 -7.86
N ALA A 38 18.61 16.39 -8.96
CA ALA A 38 19.48 15.24 -9.22
C ALA A 38 20.96 15.64 -9.32
N ASP A 39 21.26 16.75 -9.99
CA ASP A 39 22.63 17.29 -10.08
C ASP A 39 23.17 17.69 -8.68
N MET A 40 22.32 18.29 -7.84
CA MET A 40 22.67 18.62 -6.46
C MET A 40 22.96 17.37 -5.63
N LEU A 41 22.12 16.33 -5.73
CA LEU A 41 22.34 15.05 -5.03
C LEU A 41 23.65 14.39 -5.46
N ALA A 42 23.95 14.41 -6.76
CA ALA A 42 25.19 13.84 -7.30
C ALA A 42 26.45 14.59 -6.86
N ALA A 43 26.34 15.88 -6.50
CA ALA A 43 27.46 16.69 -6.00
C ALA A 43 27.62 16.63 -4.47
N GLU A 44 26.55 16.30 -3.74
CA GLU A 44 26.53 16.35 -2.27
C GLU A 44 27.54 15.37 -1.65
N GLY A 45 28.22 15.82 -0.59
CA GLY A 45 29.25 15.02 0.07
C GLY A 45 30.41 14.58 -0.84
N GLY A 46 30.66 15.29 -1.95
CA GLY A 46 31.65 14.90 -2.96
C GLY A 46 31.21 13.73 -3.84
N GLY A 47 29.90 13.49 -3.96
CA GLY A 47 29.30 12.41 -4.76
C GLY A 47 29.27 11.05 -4.05
N ALA A 48 29.52 11.03 -2.74
CA ALA A 48 29.50 9.80 -1.93
C ALA A 48 28.29 9.69 -1.00
N ALA A 49 27.55 10.78 -0.78
CA ALA A 49 26.40 10.78 0.13
C ALA A 49 25.19 10.06 -0.48
N PHE A 50 24.95 10.28 -1.77
CA PHE A 50 23.85 9.66 -2.52
C PHE A 50 24.42 8.97 -3.75
N VAL A 51 24.05 7.70 -3.94
CA VAL A 51 24.53 6.86 -5.04
C VAL A 51 23.38 6.43 -5.93
N ASP A 52 23.71 5.96 -7.14
CA ASP A 52 22.74 5.49 -8.13
C ASP A 52 21.61 6.50 -8.44
N VAL A 53 21.98 7.78 -8.53
CA VAL A 53 21.04 8.87 -8.84
C VAL A 53 20.58 8.73 -10.30
N ASP A 54 19.27 8.52 -10.50
CA ASP A 54 18.62 8.38 -11.80
C ASP A 54 17.39 9.29 -11.90
N LEU A 55 17.20 9.93 -13.05
CA LEU A 55 16.03 10.76 -13.35
C LEU A 55 15.17 10.07 -14.41
N ALA A 56 13.98 9.60 -13.99
CA ALA A 56 12.98 9.04 -14.88
C ALA A 56 11.98 10.11 -15.34
N ASP A 57 12.37 10.95 -16.31
CA ASP A 57 11.60 12.09 -16.83
C ASP A 57 10.52 11.73 -17.88
N ARG A 58 10.72 10.61 -18.59
CA ARG A 58 9.79 10.14 -19.64
C ARG A 58 8.51 9.53 -19.09
N ALA A 59 8.48 9.15 -17.81
CA ALA A 59 7.29 8.60 -17.17
C ALA A 59 6.14 9.62 -17.12
N ARG A 60 4.92 9.13 -16.84
CA ARG A 60 3.74 10.01 -16.67
C ARG A 60 3.98 11.03 -15.55
N VAL A 61 4.56 10.57 -14.45
CA VAL A 61 5.02 11.40 -13.33
C VAL A 61 6.54 11.29 -13.28
N PRO A 62 7.27 12.38 -13.54
CA PRO A 62 8.72 12.41 -13.37
C PRO A 62 9.13 12.09 -11.93
N VAL A 63 10.18 11.29 -11.77
CA VAL A 63 10.72 10.89 -10.46
C VAL A 63 12.24 10.85 -10.50
N VAL A 64 12.88 11.31 -9.43
CA VAL A 64 14.31 11.10 -9.16
C VAL A 64 14.43 9.94 -8.20
N LYS A 65 15.25 8.96 -8.54
CA LYS A 65 15.55 7.78 -7.72
C LYS A 65 17.00 7.86 -7.27
N PHE A 66 17.29 7.51 -6.03
CA PHE A 66 18.67 7.41 -5.53
C PHE A 66 18.72 6.54 -4.28
N THR A 67 19.93 6.15 -3.89
CA THR A 67 20.18 5.42 -2.64
C THR A 67 20.96 6.31 -1.67
N ASP A 68 20.48 6.47 -0.45
CA ASP A 68 21.27 7.09 0.62
C ASP A 68 22.37 6.12 1.07
N ALA A 69 23.63 6.49 0.84
CA ALA A 69 24.77 5.61 1.10
C ALA A 69 24.94 5.28 2.59
N ALA A 70 24.49 6.17 3.49
CA ALA A 70 24.62 5.96 4.93
C ALA A 70 23.62 4.94 5.47
N SER A 71 22.38 4.98 4.98
CA SER A 71 21.30 4.08 5.44
C SER A 71 21.06 2.87 4.54
N GLY A 72 21.52 2.92 3.28
CA GLY A 72 21.24 1.94 2.24
C GLY A 72 19.79 1.95 1.75
N LEU A 73 19.03 3.02 2.02
CA LEU A 73 17.62 3.13 1.62
C LEU A 73 17.50 3.67 0.19
N GLU A 74 16.69 3.00 -0.62
CA GLU A 74 16.23 3.50 -1.92
C GLU A 74 15.15 4.58 -1.70
N VAL A 75 15.30 5.70 -2.39
CA VAL A 75 14.45 6.88 -2.25
C VAL A 75 13.93 7.31 -3.61
N ASP A 76 12.61 7.49 -3.70
CA ASP A 76 11.89 8.00 -4.86
C ASP A 76 11.35 9.41 -4.55
N VAL A 77 11.74 10.43 -5.32
CA VAL A 77 11.28 11.81 -5.15
C VAL A 77 10.52 12.29 -6.38
N CYS A 78 9.28 12.74 -6.19
CA CYS A 78 8.46 13.31 -7.26
C CYS A 78 7.98 14.71 -6.88
N CYS A 79 7.68 15.52 -7.90
CA CYS A 79 7.14 16.87 -7.71
C CYS A 79 5.66 16.93 -8.06
N ASN A 80 4.89 17.66 -7.26
CA ASN A 80 3.52 18.05 -7.55
C ASN A 80 2.61 16.85 -7.85
N ASN A 81 2.80 15.75 -7.12
CA ASN A 81 1.96 14.57 -7.19
C ASN A 81 1.44 14.25 -5.79
N PRO A 82 0.34 14.88 -5.34
CA PRO A 82 -0.20 14.69 -3.99
C PRO A 82 -1.02 13.39 -3.86
N LEU A 83 -1.41 12.78 -4.97
CA LEU A 83 -2.25 11.57 -4.98
C LEU A 83 -1.66 10.39 -4.18
N PRO A 84 -0.34 10.06 -4.27
CA PRO A 84 0.26 9.03 -3.42
C PRO A 84 0.17 9.33 -1.93
N ALA A 85 0.27 10.61 -1.52
CA ALA A 85 0.11 11.00 -0.13
C ALA A 85 -1.33 10.76 0.34
N TYR A 86 -2.33 11.21 -0.42
CA TYR A 86 -3.74 10.95 -0.11
C TYR A 86 -4.06 9.45 -0.08
N ASN A 87 -3.54 8.66 -1.03
CA ASN A 87 -3.74 7.22 -1.05
C ASN A 87 -3.08 6.52 0.16
N SER A 88 -1.91 7.01 0.59
CA SER A 88 -1.24 6.51 1.79
C SER A 88 -2.05 6.81 3.05
N VAL A 89 -2.61 8.01 3.16
CA VAL A 89 -3.55 8.36 4.24
C VAL A 89 -4.79 7.47 4.18
N LEU A 90 -5.37 7.26 3.00
CA LEU A 90 -6.54 6.40 2.83
C LEU A 90 -6.29 4.96 3.29
N LEU A 91 -5.20 4.34 2.83
CA LEU A 91 -4.83 2.99 3.25
C LEU A 91 -4.48 2.91 4.74
N HIS A 92 -3.86 3.96 5.29
CA HIS A 92 -3.60 4.07 6.71
C HIS A 92 -4.91 4.09 7.51
N THR A 93 -5.88 4.89 7.07
CA THR A 93 -7.21 4.95 7.68
C THR A 93 -7.89 3.58 7.63
N TYR A 94 -7.92 2.90 6.48
CA TYR A 94 -8.48 1.54 6.39
C TYR A 94 -7.82 0.54 7.34
N ALA A 95 -6.48 0.58 7.44
CA ALA A 95 -5.74 -0.29 8.35
C ALA A 95 -5.99 0.03 9.83
N GLY A 96 -6.40 1.26 10.14
CA GLY A 96 -6.74 1.72 11.49
C GLY A 96 -8.19 1.48 11.90
N LEU A 97 -9.11 1.28 10.94
CA LEU A 97 -10.51 0.96 11.23
C LEU A 97 -10.67 -0.38 11.95
N ASP A 98 -9.83 -1.37 11.60
CA ASP A 98 -9.89 -2.71 12.18
C ASP A 98 -8.51 -3.39 12.11
N GLY A 99 -8.02 -3.88 13.26
CA GLY A 99 -6.69 -4.50 13.35
C GLY A 99 -6.50 -5.74 12.47
N ARG A 100 -7.60 -6.38 12.04
CA ARG A 100 -7.60 -7.54 11.14
C ARG A 100 -7.24 -7.13 9.71
N VAL A 101 -7.58 -5.92 9.29
CA VAL A 101 -7.27 -5.37 7.96
C VAL A 101 -5.76 -5.34 7.75
N ARG A 102 -5.04 -4.76 8.72
CA ARG A 102 -3.58 -4.70 8.70
C ARG A 102 -2.96 -6.10 8.61
N ARG A 103 -3.44 -7.05 9.42
CA ARG A 103 -2.95 -8.44 9.40
C ARG A 103 -3.18 -9.11 8.04
N LEU A 104 -4.37 -8.91 7.47
CA LEU A 104 -4.72 -9.46 6.16
C LEU A 104 -3.84 -8.90 5.04
N ILE A 105 -3.63 -7.58 5.03
CA ILE A 105 -2.74 -6.91 4.08
C ILE A 105 -1.31 -7.47 4.20
N CYS A 106 -0.77 -7.59 5.42
CA CYS A 106 0.58 -8.12 5.63
C CYS A 106 0.73 -9.57 5.13
N ALA A 107 -0.22 -10.45 5.45
CA ALA A 107 -0.16 -11.84 5.01
C ALA A 107 -0.27 -11.98 3.49
N VAL A 108 -1.19 -11.25 2.84
CA VAL A 108 -1.33 -11.26 1.38
C VAL A 108 -0.06 -10.73 0.69
N LYS A 109 0.56 -9.68 1.24
CA LYS A 109 1.84 -9.16 0.71
C LYS A 109 2.96 -10.19 0.81
N ARG A 110 3.10 -10.86 1.95
CA ARG A 110 4.12 -11.91 2.15
C ARG A 110 3.90 -13.09 1.21
N TRP A 111 2.65 -13.52 1.08
CA TRP A 111 2.27 -14.56 0.11
C TRP A 111 2.62 -14.13 -1.31
N ALA A 112 2.25 -12.92 -1.73
CA ALA A 112 2.52 -12.45 -3.08
C ALA A 112 4.03 -12.39 -3.38
N LYS A 113 4.84 -11.99 -2.39
CA LYS A 113 6.30 -12.01 -2.48
C LYS A 113 6.86 -13.44 -2.58
N ALA A 114 6.40 -14.35 -1.73
CA ALA A 114 6.85 -15.75 -1.72
C ALA A 114 6.56 -16.50 -3.04
N TYR A 115 5.49 -16.11 -3.75
CA TYR A 115 5.11 -16.70 -5.03
C TYR A 115 5.56 -15.88 -6.25
N GLY A 116 6.35 -14.81 -6.05
CA GLY A 116 6.91 -14.01 -7.14
C GLY A 116 5.88 -13.18 -7.94
N VAL A 117 4.72 -12.88 -7.36
CA VAL A 117 3.64 -12.10 -8.01
C VAL A 117 3.53 -10.66 -7.48
N ALA A 118 4.46 -10.25 -6.62
CA ALA A 118 4.57 -8.92 -6.02
C ALA A 118 5.60 -8.01 -6.70
N ASP A 119 5.80 -8.15 -8.01
CA ASP A 119 6.76 -7.34 -8.77
C ASP A 119 6.11 -6.67 -9.98
N ALA A 120 5.80 -5.38 -9.84
CA ALA A 120 5.20 -4.58 -10.90
C ALA A 120 6.09 -4.42 -12.14
N ARG A 121 7.41 -4.55 -12.00
CA ARG A 121 8.35 -4.44 -13.12
C ARG A 121 8.37 -5.73 -13.96
N ASN A 122 7.99 -6.87 -13.37
CA ASN A 122 7.95 -8.19 -14.00
C ASN A 122 6.53 -8.73 -14.18
N ASN A 123 5.59 -7.90 -14.68
CA ASN A 123 4.18 -8.26 -14.94
C ASN A 123 3.36 -8.73 -13.71
N GLY A 124 3.88 -8.58 -12.49
CA GLY A 124 3.16 -8.77 -11.25
C GLY A 124 2.36 -7.54 -10.82
N LEU A 125 1.66 -7.65 -9.69
CA LEU A 125 0.94 -6.52 -9.10
C LEU A 125 1.86 -5.78 -8.11
N SER A 126 1.73 -4.45 -8.04
CA SER A 126 2.46 -3.65 -7.06
C SER A 126 1.97 -3.93 -5.64
N SER A 127 2.81 -3.64 -4.63
CA SER A 127 2.38 -3.73 -3.22
C SER A 127 1.12 -2.89 -2.95
N TYR A 128 0.98 -1.74 -3.62
CA TYR A 128 -0.21 -0.90 -3.49
C TYR A 128 -1.46 -1.59 -4.07
N ALA A 129 -1.34 -2.22 -5.24
CA ALA A 129 -2.43 -2.97 -5.85
C ALA A 129 -2.90 -4.13 -4.96
N TRP A 130 -1.96 -4.87 -4.35
CA TRP A 130 -2.29 -5.92 -3.38
C TRP A 130 -3.04 -5.37 -2.15
N CYS A 131 -2.64 -4.21 -1.62
CA CYS A 131 -3.37 -3.55 -0.54
C CYS A 131 -4.81 -3.20 -0.96
N LEU A 132 -4.99 -2.63 -2.16
CA LEU A 132 -6.32 -2.27 -2.67
C LEU A 132 -7.21 -3.49 -2.89
N LEU A 133 -6.67 -4.60 -3.39
CA LEU A 133 -7.42 -5.84 -3.56
C LEU A 133 -7.96 -6.37 -2.23
N VAL A 134 -7.17 -6.27 -1.16
CA VAL A 134 -7.61 -6.64 0.19
C VAL A 134 -8.72 -5.69 0.67
N VAL A 135 -8.55 -4.38 0.51
CA VAL A 135 -9.59 -3.41 0.88
C VAL A 135 -10.89 -3.67 0.12
N ALA A 136 -10.81 -3.88 -1.20
CA ALA A 136 -11.97 -4.17 -2.05
C ALA A 136 -12.67 -5.48 -1.66
N TYR A 137 -11.92 -6.52 -1.29
CA TYR A 137 -12.48 -7.76 -0.76
C TYR A 137 -13.25 -7.52 0.54
N LEU A 138 -12.68 -6.75 1.47
CA LEU A 138 -13.33 -6.43 2.73
C LEU A 138 -14.54 -5.50 2.59
N GLN A 139 -14.62 -4.73 1.50
CA GLN A 139 -15.78 -3.92 1.12
C GLN A 139 -16.86 -4.70 0.38
N HIS A 140 -16.54 -5.90 -0.13
CA HIS A 140 -17.47 -6.69 -0.92
C HIS A 140 -18.77 -6.96 -0.15
N ALA A 141 -19.90 -6.97 -0.86
CA ALA A 141 -21.23 -7.03 -0.25
C ALA A 141 -21.50 -8.31 0.58
N SER A 142 -20.71 -9.37 0.38
CA SER A 142 -20.78 -10.60 1.18
C SER A 142 -19.88 -10.59 2.42
N VAL A 143 -18.89 -9.70 2.47
CA VAL A 143 -17.90 -9.61 3.57
C VAL A 143 -18.24 -8.45 4.50
N ARG A 144 -18.48 -7.25 3.95
CA ARG A 144 -18.91 -6.03 4.66
C ARG A 144 -18.15 -5.72 5.95
N VAL A 145 -16.83 -5.92 5.94
CA VAL A 145 -15.95 -5.59 7.06
C VAL A 145 -15.52 -4.13 7.01
N LEU A 146 -15.34 -3.57 5.82
CA LEU A 146 -14.95 -2.16 5.63
C LEU A 146 -16.03 -1.37 4.89
N PRO A 147 -16.27 -0.10 5.28
CA PRO A 147 -17.05 0.82 4.46
C PRO A 147 -16.24 1.28 3.24
N VAL A 148 -16.90 1.95 2.30
CA VAL A 148 -16.23 2.73 1.26
C VAL A 148 -16.03 4.15 1.80
N LEU A 149 -14.80 4.49 2.23
CA LEU A 149 -14.51 5.80 2.86
C LEU A 149 -14.73 7.00 1.93
N GLN A 150 -14.78 6.75 0.63
CA GLN A 150 -15.03 7.77 -0.39
C GLN A 150 -16.54 8.00 -0.64
N ASP A 151 -17.41 7.20 -0.01
CA ASP A 151 -18.85 7.33 -0.04
C ASP A 151 -19.34 7.83 1.33
N ALA A 152 -19.80 9.09 1.38
CA ALA A 152 -20.27 9.72 2.60
C ALA A 152 -21.45 8.98 3.22
N ASP A 153 -22.36 8.44 2.40
CA ASP A 153 -23.52 7.69 2.90
C ASP A 153 -23.09 6.35 3.50
N ALA A 154 -22.04 5.71 2.94
CA ALA A 154 -21.48 4.49 3.51
C ALA A 154 -20.81 4.73 4.86
N CYS A 155 -20.10 5.85 5.01
CA CYS A 155 -19.52 6.27 6.28
C CYS A 155 -20.58 6.55 7.34
N ASP A 156 -21.65 7.26 6.98
CA ASP A 156 -22.77 7.56 7.87
C ASP A 156 -23.48 6.30 8.37
N ARG A 157 -23.71 5.33 7.48
CA ARG A 157 -24.28 4.02 7.85
C ARG A 157 -23.35 3.28 8.81
N ALA A 158 -22.05 3.21 8.49
CA ALA A 158 -21.08 2.54 9.35
C ALA A 158 -20.98 3.19 10.73
N ALA A 159 -21.02 4.51 10.82
CA ALA A 159 -21.02 5.27 12.08
C ALA A 159 -22.27 5.01 12.94
N ARG A 160 -23.40 4.68 12.32
CA ARG A 160 -24.64 4.27 13.00
C ARG A 160 -24.65 2.78 13.38
N GLY A 161 -23.57 2.05 13.09
CA GLY A 161 -23.50 0.59 13.27
C GLY A 161 -24.30 -0.19 12.23
N GLU A 162 -24.79 0.46 11.17
CA GLU A 162 -25.57 -0.17 10.13
C GLU A 162 -24.62 -0.80 9.09
N GLY A 163 -24.66 -2.12 8.98
CA GLY A 163 -23.89 -2.85 7.95
C GLY A 163 -22.44 -3.16 8.30
N VAL A 164 -21.96 -2.82 9.51
CA VAL A 164 -20.70 -3.32 10.07
C VAL A 164 -21.00 -4.68 10.72
N PHE A 165 -20.70 -5.78 10.02
CA PHE A 165 -20.98 -7.13 10.54
C PHE A 165 -19.70 -7.84 11.01
N GLU A 166 -19.83 -8.57 12.13
CA GLU A 166 -18.80 -9.28 12.92
C GLU A 166 -18.08 -10.44 12.19
N GLY A 167 -18.00 -10.42 10.85
CA GLY A 167 -17.69 -11.57 10.00
C GLY A 167 -16.26 -12.13 10.04
N LEU A 168 -15.39 -11.66 10.94
CA LEU A 168 -14.10 -12.33 11.18
C LEU A 168 -13.98 -12.95 12.57
N GLU A 169 -14.87 -12.63 13.52
CA GLU A 169 -14.84 -13.23 14.87
C GLU A 169 -15.76 -14.46 14.97
N SER A 170 -16.85 -14.50 14.17
CA SER A 170 -17.79 -15.61 14.13
C SER A 170 -17.55 -16.53 12.92
N GLY A 171 -16.45 -17.29 12.94
CA GLY A 171 -16.39 -18.59 12.24
C GLY A 171 -16.74 -18.63 10.74
N VAL A 172 -16.42 -17.61 9.94
CA VAL A 172 -16.63 -17.60 8.46
C VAL A 172 -15.57 -18.47 7.73
N VAL A 173 -15.31 -19.66 8.28
CA VAL A 173 -14.88 -20.87 7.56
C VAL A 173 -15.98 -21.94 7.68
N SER A 174 -17.24 -21.55 7.92
CA SER A 174 -18.38 -22.47 7.90
C SER A 174 -19.65 -21.77 7.44
N ALA A 175 -19.80 -21.60 6.13
CA ALA A 175 -21.07 -21.72 5.43
C ALA A 175 -20.84 -21.65 3.92
N GLU A 176 -21.49 -22.55 3.21
CA GLU A 176 -21.37 -22.85 1.79
C GLU A 176 -21.58 -21.62 0.89
N VAL A 177 -20.63 -21.38 -0.03
CA VAL A 177 -20.92 -20.64 -1.27
C VAL A 177 -21.01 -21.67 -2.38
N SER A 178 -22.13 -22.37 -2.42
CA SER A 178 -22.55 -23.09 -3.62
C SER A 178 -22.92 -22.06 -4.68
N GLY A 179 -22.11 -21.93 -5.73
CA GLY A 179 -22.62 -21.50 -7.04
C GLY A 179 -22.17 -20.16 -7.61
N VAL A 180 -21.00 -19.61 -7.25
CA VAL A 180 -20.39 -18.54 -8.05
C VAL A 180 -18.99 -18.97 -8.50
N SER A 181 -18.96 -19.65 -9.65
CA SER A 181 -17.74 -19.87 -10.43
C SER A 181 -17.23 -18.52 -10.94
N GLY A 182 -16.34 -17.88 -10.19
CA GLY A 182 -15.89 -16.52 -10.49
C GLY A 182 -14.54 -16.19 -9.86
N SER A 183 -13.47 -16.69 -10.49
CA SER A 183 -12.05 -16.42 -10.24
C SER A 183 -11.41 -17.16 -9.06
N ALA A 184 -10.31 -17.87 -9.36
CA ALA A 184 -9.41 -18.50 -8.40
C ALA A 184 -8.88 -17.54 -7.31
N PHE A 185 -9.06 -16.24 -7.51
CA PHE A 185 -8.71 -15.18 -6.56
C PHE A 185 -9.69 -15.11 -5.37
N VAL A 186 -11.00 -15.30 -5.61
CA VAL A 186 -12.00 -15.35 -4.55
C VAL A 186 -11.84 -16.64 -3.73
N ASP A 187 -11.66 -17.79 -4.40
CA ASP A 187 -11.37 -19.08 -3.75
C ASP A 187 -10.07 -19.05 -2.94
N PHE A 188 -9.07 -18.28 -3.36
CA PHE A 188 -7.83 -18.06 -2.62
C PHE A 188 -8.07 -17.27 -1.33
N LEU A 189 -8.85 -16.18 -1.37
CA LEU A 189 -9.13 -15.33 -0.20
C LEU A 189 -10.10 -16.00 0.78
N THR A 190 -11.10 -16.73 0.30
CA THR A 190 -12.10 -17.40 1.14
C THR A 190 -11.64 -18.79 1.61
N GLY A 191 -10.83 -19.52 0.83
CA GLY A 191 -10.46 -20.90 1.12
C GLY A 191 -9.04 -21.10 1.68
N ARG A 192 -8.00 -20.51 1.07
CA ARG A 192 -6.59 -20.76 1.44
C ARG A 192 -5.99 -19.70 2.37
N ALA A 193 -6.36 -18.43 2.21
CA ALA A 193 -5.90 -17.37 3.11
C ALA A 193 -6.45 -17.60 4.53
N ALA A 194 -7.72 -17.98 4.67
CA ALA A 194 -8.34 -18.32 5.95
C ALA A 194 -7.63 -19.47 6.68
N ALA A 195 -7.21 -20.51 5.96
CA ALA A 195 -6.44 -21.63 6.53
C ALA A 195 -5.03 -21.20 7.01
N LEU A 196 -4.38 -20.27 6.28
CA LEU A 196 -3.10 -19.69 6.70
C LEU A 196 -3.26 -18.80 7.95
N PHE A 197 -4.34 -18.01 8.04
CA PHE A 197 -4.63 -17.24 9.26
C PHE A 197 -4.93 -18.13 10.46
N ALA A 198 -5.64 -19.25 10.27
CA ALA A 198 -5.89 -20.21 11.34
C ALA A 198 -4.58 -20.86 11.83
N ALA A 199 -3.66 -21.18 10.92
CA ALA A 199 -2.34 -21.74 11.26
C ALA A 199 -1.42 -20.73 11.95
N GLU A 200 -1.38 -19.47 11.48
CA GLU A 200 -0.53 -18.43 12.06
C GLU A 200 -1.08 -17.92 13.42
N ALA A 201 -2.41 -17.88 13.58
CA ALA A 201 -3.07 -17.58 14.86
C ALA A 201 -2.91 -18.72 15.89
N ALA A 202 -2.83 -19.98 15.44
CA ALA A 202 -2.48 -21.11 16.31
C ALA A 202 -1.01 -21.04 16.75
N ALA A 203 -0.08 -20.77 15.82
CA ALA A 203 1.34 -20.63 16.11
C ALA A 203 1.65 -19.44 17.06
N ALA A 204 0.89 -18.34 16.98
CA ALA A 204 1.04 -17.20 17.88
C ALA A 204 0.56 -17.49 19.32
N ARG A 205 -0.41 -18.40 19.50
CA ARG A 205 -0.92 -18.81 20.83
C ARG A 205 0.04 -19.76 21.55
N ASP A 206 0.82 -20.56 20.83
CA ASP A 206 1.81 -21.47 21.42
C ASP A 206 3.05 -20.74 21.98
N VAL A 207 3.32 -19.51 21.51
CA VAL A 207 4.46 -18.71 22.01
C VAL A 207 4.11 -17.96 23.31
N GLU A 208 2.85 -17.59 23.54
CA GLU A 208 2.40 -16.99 24.80
C GLU A 208 2.09 -18.02 25.90
N GLY A 209 1.91 -19.29 25.56
CA GLY A 209 1.70 -20.38 26.53
C GLY A 209 3.00 -21.01 27.07
N ALA A 210 4.16 -20.60 26.57
CA ALA A 210 5.47 -21.18 26.89
C ALA A 210 6.42 -20.20 27.63
N ALA A 211 5.92 -19.05 28.09
CA ALA A 211 6.62 -18.08 28.94
C ALA A 211 5.94 -17.98 30.32
#